data_AF-A0A1V4ZR02-F1
#
_entry.id   AF-A0A1V4ZR02-F1
#
_cell.length_a   1.000
_cell.length_b   1.000
_cell.length_c   1.000
_cell.angle_alpha   90.00
_cell.angle_beta   90.00
_cell.angle_gamma   90.00
#
_symmetry.space_group_name_H-M   'P 1'
#
loop_
_entity.id
_entity.type
_entity.pdbx_description
1 polymer ?
#
loop_
_entity_poly.entity_id
_entity_poly.type
_entity_poly.pdbx_seq_one_letter_code
_entity_poly.pdbx_strand_id
1 'polypeptide(L)'
;MKQWIKDTAGLGTGLWLIGYLLSLVLFFSPLAKMMGWILLIVCTPVTIVIAWWWFHKRDLPLNYYAKVGVAWTMIAVVLDYLFIVLLLHATYYGPDVFVYYTLTFVIPVGVGLYLIRARRRAGAGQTPEGQ
;
A
#
# COMPACT_ATOMS: atom_id res chain seq x y z
N MET A 1 15.60 -12.60 9.59
CA MET A 1 14.18 -12.18 9.60
C MET A 1 13.41 -12.87 8.48
N LYS A 2 12.26 -13.48 8.78
CA LYS A 2 11.41 -14.18 7.80
C LYS A 2 10.90 -13.17 6.77
N GLN A 3 10.96 -13.50 5.47
CA GLN A 3 10.65 -12.59 4.36
C GLN A 3 9.26 -11.93 4.47
N TRP A 4 8.28 -12.68 4.98
CA TRP A 4 6.94 -12.20 5.28
C TRP A 4 6.93 -10.94 6.16
N ILE A 5 7.78 -10.88 7.19
CA ILE A 5 7.86 -9.76 8.14
C ILE A 5 8.41 -8.51 7.43
N LYS A 6 9.39 -8.68 6.54
CA LYS A 6 9.92 -7.55 5.76
C LYS A 6 8.85 -6.98 4.81
N ASP A 7 8.10 -7.84 4.15
CA ASP A 7 7.08 -7.44 3.17
C ASP A 7 5.84 -6.82 3.83
N THR A 8 5.50 -7.25 5.04
CA THR A 8 4.33 -6.76 5.79
C THR A 8 4.70 -5.62 6.74
N ALA A 9 5.35 -5.96 7.85
CA ALA A 9 5.69 -5.01 8.90
C ALA A 9 6.76 -4.00 8.44
N GLY A 10 7.81 -4.45 7.75
CA GLY A 10 8.88 -3.55 7.31
C GLY A 10 8.40 -2.53 6.29
N LEU A 11 7.95 -3.01 5.13
CA LEU A 11 7.54 -2.14 4.03
C LEU A 11 6.24 -1.39 4.34
N GLY A 12 5.24 -2.05 4.92
CA GLY A 12 3.96 -1.42 5.28
C GLY A 12 4.13 -0.31 6.32
N THR A 13 4.88 -0.57 7.41
CA THR A 13 5.14 0.46 8.43
C THR A 13 6.00 1.59 7.87
N GLY A 14 6.99 1.29 7.03
CA GLY A 14 7.83 2.32 6.41
C GLY A 14 7.03 3.27 5.53
N LEU A 15 6.14 2.74 4.69
CA LEU A 15 5.25 3.53 3.83
C LEU A 15 4.24 4.34 4.67
N TRP A 16 3.66 3.71 5.70
CA TRP A 16 2.77 4.40 6.64
C TRP A 16 3.48 5.57 7.32
N LEU A 17 4.70 5.37 7.82
CA LEU A 17 5.46 6.39 8.54
C LEU A 17 5.77 7.59 7.64
N ILE A 18 6.12 7.36 6.38
CA ILE A 18 6.36 8.45 5.41
C ILE A 18 5.07 9.26 5.21
N GLY A 19 3.94 8.58 4.99
CA GLY A 19 2.63 9.23 4.86
C GLY A 19 2.24 10.02 6.11
N TYR A 20 2.44 9.43 7.28
CA TYR A 20 2.19 10.07 8.57
C TYR A 20 3.01 11.35 8.74
N LEU A 21 4.33 11.31 8.49
CA LEU A 21 5.18 12.49 8.60
C LEU A 21 4.79 13.58 7.60
N LEU A 22 4.44 13.21 6.36
CA LEU A 22 3.97 14.16 5.36
C LEU A 22 2.63 14.80 5.76
N SER A 23 1.73 14.01 6.37
CA SER A 23 0.46 14.50 6.90
C SER A 23 0.67 15.54 8.00
N LEU A 24 1.65 15.34 8.88
CA LEU A 24 1.99 16.32 9.92
C LEU A 24 2.46 17.64 9.30
N VAL A 25 3.31 17.59 8.27
CA VAL A 25 3.75 18.80 7.55
C VAL A 25 2.57 19.54 6.92
N LEU A 26 1.66 18.81 6.27
CA LEU A 26 0.47 19.42 5.64
C LEU A 26 -0.53 19.95 6.68
N PHE A 27 -0.65 19.31 7.83
CA PHE A 27 -1.55 19.72 8.90
C PHE A 27 -1.23 21.12 9.43
N PHE A 28 0.05 21.49 9.52
CA PHE A 28 0.49 22.84 9.91
C PHE A 28 0.48 23.87 8.77
N SER A 29 -0.06 23.50 7.60
CA SER A 29 -0.14 24.37 6.42
C SER A 29 -1.58 24.83 6.15
N PRO A 30 -1.79 25.84 5.29
CA PRO A 30 -3.12 26.24 4.83
C PRO A 30 -3.91 25.13 4.10
N LEU A 31 -3.22 24.05 3.70
CA LEU A 31 -3.79 22.94 2.95
C LEU A 31 -4.41 21.85 3.83
N ALA A 32 -4.43 22.01 5.16
CA ALA A 32 -4.90 21.01 6.12
C ALA A 32 -6.31 20.47 5.81
N LYS A 33 -7.22 21.29 5.27
CA LYS A 33 -8.58 20.85 4.89
C LYS A 33 -8.63 19.88 3.71
N MET A 34 -7.63 19.91 2.83
CA MET A 34 -7.54 19.06 1.63
C MET A 34 -6.41 18.03 1.73
N MET A 35 -5.72 17.98 2.86
CA MET A 35 -4.53 17.16 3.10
C MET A 35 -4.74 15.70 2.71
N GLY A 36 -5.85 15.06 3.11
CA GLY A 36 -6.10 13.66 2.80
C GLY A 36 -6.17 13.38 1.30
N TRP A 37 -6.82 14.26 0.54
CA TRP A 37 -6.88 14.16 -0.92
C TRP A 37 -5.54 14.42 -1.60
N ILE A 38 -4.76 15.38 -1.09
CA ILE A 38 -3.41 15.66 -1.59
C ILE A 38 -2.50 14.44 -1.38
N LEU A 39 -2.50 13.89 -0.16
CA LEU A 39 -1.74 12.68 0.17
C LEU A 39 -2.17 11.50 -0.70
N LEU A 40 -3.47 11.32 -0.91
CA LEU A 40 -3.99 10.28 -1.80
C LEU A 40 -3.42 10.41 -3.21
N ILE A 41 -3.47 11.60 -3.82
CA ILE A 41 -3.02 11.82 -5.20
C ILE A 41 -1.50 11.64 -5.33
N VAL A 42 -0.72 12.07 -4.34
CA VAL A 42 0.75 12.05 -4.40
C VAL A 42 1.30 10.69 -3.95
N CYS A 43 0.87 10.18 -2.80
CA CYS A 43 1.44 8.98 -2.20
C CYS A 43 0.93 7.69 -2.84
N THR A 44 -0.28 7.67 -3.42
CA THR A 44 -0.83 6.44 -4.03
C THR A 44 0.01 5.97 -5.23
N PRO A 45 0.33 6.81 -6.24
CA PRO A 45 1.19 6.40 -7.35
C PRO A 45 2.58 5.96 -6.89
N VAL A 46 3.17 6.67 -5.93
CA VAL A 46 4.47 6.32 -5.34
C VAL A 46 4.41 4.94 -4.68
N THR A 47 3.36 4.68 -3.89
CA THR A 47 3.16 3.39 -3.22
C THR A 47 2.97 2.25 -4.22
N ILE A 48 2.22 2.48 -5.30
CA ILE A 48 2.05 1.50 -6.38
C ILE A 48 3.39 1.18 -7.04
N VAL A 49 4.20 2.20 -7.37
CA VAL A 49 5.52 2.02 -7.99
C VAL A 49 6.46 1.24 -7.07
N ILE A 50 6.50 1.60 -5.78
CA ILE A 50 7.33 0.90 -4.78
C ILE A 50 6.86 -0.55 -4.63
N ALA A 51 5.56 -0.80 -4.48
CA ALA A 51 5.01 -2.14 -4.35
C ALA A 51 5.30 -2.98 -5.59
N TRP A 52 5.12 -2.41 -6.78
CA TRP A 52 5.45 -3.08 -8.04
C TRP A 52 6.92 -3.44 -8.09
N TRP A 53 7.82 -2.48 -7.89
CA TRP A 53 9.27 -2.69 -7.92
C TRP A 53 9.71 -3.76 -6.90
N TRP A 54 9.15 -3.73 -5.69
CA TRP A 54 9.47 -4.67 -4.62
C TRP A 54 9.06 -6.12 -4.94
N PHE A 55 7.91 -6.30 -5.60
CA PHE A 55 7.37 -7.63 -5.89
C PHE A 55 7.66 -8.14 -7.32
N HIS A 56 8.12 -7.28 -8.23
CA HIS A 56 8.23 -7.59 -9.66
C HIS A 56 9.08 -8.83 -9.96
N LYS A 57 10.17 -9.02 -9.21
CA LYS A 57 11.11 -10.15 -9.40
C LYS A 57 10.68 -11.46 -8.71
N ARG A 58 9.55 -11.48 -8.00
CA ARG A 58 9.20 -12.57 -7.07
C ARG A 58 7.98 -13.32 -7.54
N ASP A 59 8.11 -14.63 -7.73
CA ASP A 59 6.98 -15.48 -8.11
C ASP A 59 6.19 -15.94 -6.87
N LEU A 60 5.08 -15.26 -6.62
CA LEU A 60 4.28 -15.43 -5.41
C LEU A 60 2.81 -15.63 -5.80
N PRO A 61 2.08 -16.50 -5.08
CA PRO A 61 0.66 -16.72 -5.30
C PRO A 61 -0.18 -15.51 -4.87
N LEU A 62 -1.38 -15.36 -5.44
CA LEU A 62 -2.30 -14.25 -5.14
C LEU A 62 -2.66 -14.14 -3.65
N ASN A 63 -2.79 -15.28 -2.98
CA ASN A 63 -3.11 -15.34 -1.54
C ASN A 63 -2.01 -14.68 -0.68
N TYR A 64 -0.76 -14.63 -1.14
CA TYR A 64 0.33 -13.94 -0.48
C TYR A 64 0.06 -12.43 -0.47
N TYR A 65 -0.23 -11.87 -1.65
CA TYR A 65 -0.52 -10.45 -1.81
C TYR A 65 -1.78 -10.02 -1.04
N ALA A 66 -2.81 -10.87 -1.00
CA ALA A 66 -4.01 -10.63 -0.19
C ALA A 66 -3.67 -10.51 1.30
N LYS A 67 -2.88 -11.43 1.84
CA LYS A 67 -2.42 -11.37 3.24
C LYS A 67 -1.54 -10.13 3.49
N VAL A 68 -0.74 -9.70 2.51
CA VAL A 68 0.07 -8.47 2.63
C VAL A 68 -0.84 -7.24 2.69
N GLY A 69 -1.85 -7.16 1.80
CA GLY A 69 -2.85 -6.10 1.82
C GLY A 69 -3.58 -6.01 3.16
N VAL A 70 -4.05 -7.15 3.70
CA VAL A 70 -4.67 -7.18 5.03
C VAL A 70 -3.71 -6.67 6.10
N ALA A 71 -2.47 -7.15 6.09
CA ALA A 71 -1.47 -6.74 7.08
C ALA A 71 -1.18 -5.23 7.00
N TRP A 72 -1.03 -4.67 5.81
CA TRP A 72 -0.80 -3.24 5.61
C TRP A 72 -1.97 -2.40 6.09
N THR A 73 -3.21 -2.79 5.76
CA THR A 73 -4.40 -2.07 6.23
C THR A 73 -4.52 -2.14 7.75
N MET A 74 -4.26 -3.30 8.36
CA MET A 74 -4.28 -3.43 9.82
C MET A 74 -3.22 -2.55 10.48
N ILE A 75 -2.01 -2.51 9.93
CA ILE A 75 -0.94 -1.62 10.41
C ILE A 75 -1.40 -0.16 10.32
N ALA A 76 -1.94 0.27 9.18
CA ALA A 76 -2.42 1.63 8.99
C ALA A 76 -3.51 2.00 10.00
N VAL A 77 -4.57 1.20 10.11
CA VAL A 77 -5.69 1.45 11.04
C VAL A 77 -5.21 1.54 12.49
N VAL A 78 -4.36 0.59 12.92
CA VAL A 78 -3.87 0.55 14.30
C VAL A 78 -2.96 1.75 14.58
N LEU A 79 -2.02 2.05 13.70
CA LEU A 79 -1.09 3.15 13.92
C LEU A 79 -1.78 4.52 13.82
N ASP A 80 -2.71 4.71 12.89
CA ASP A 80 -3.51 5.95 12.81
C ASP A 80 -4.34 6.14 14.09
N TYR A 81 -4.97 5.08 14.59
CA TYR A 81 -5.71 5.18 15.84
C TYR A 81 -4.81 5.57 17.02
N LEU A 82 -3.65 4.94 17.16
CA LEU A 82 -2.72 5.23 18.24
C LEU A 82 -2.11 6.65 18.13
N PHE A 83 -1.62 7.03 16.95
CA PHE A 83 -0.84 8.25 16.78
C PHE A 83 -1.67 9.47 16.39
N ILE A 84 -2.86 9.30 15.81
CA ILE A 84 -3.69 10.43 15.36
C ILE A 84 -4.92 10.59 16.25
N VAL A 85 -5.67 9.52 16.50
CA VAL A 85 -6.87 9.61 17.33
C VAL A 85 -6.50 9.75 18.80
N LEU A 86 -5.66 8.86 19.32
CA LEU A 86 -5.34 8.84 20.75
C LEU A 86 -4.28 9.88 21.13
N LEU A 87 -3.16 9.93 20.41
CA LEU A 87 -2.06 10.84 20.75
C LEU A 87 -2.36 12.31 20.42
N LEU A 88 -3.00 12.60 19.28
CA LEU A 88 -3.28 13.97 18.85
C LEU A 88 -4.71 14.43 19.14
N HIS A 89 -5.56 13.57 19.70
CA HIS A 89 -6.98 13.86 20.00
C HIS A 89 -7.76 14.42 18.79
N ALA A 90 -7.42 13.97 17.57
CA ALA A 90 -7.96 14.52 16.34
C ALA A 90 -9.27 13.84 15.91
N THR A 91 -10.20 14.62 15.34
CA THR A 91 -11.35 14.10 14.58
C THR A 91 -10.85 13.58 13.23
N TYR A 92 -10.51 12.30 13.19
CA TYR A 92 -9.75 11.73 12.09
C TYR A 92 -10.58 11.09 10.98
N TYR A 93 -11.70 10.43 11.32
CA TYR A 93 -12.42 9.58 10.35
C TYR A 93 -13.28 10.39 9.37
N GLY A 94 -12.69 10.73 8.22
CA GLY A 94 -13.36 11.30 7.06
C GLY A 94 -13.44 10.33 5.86
N PRO A 95 -14.19 10.68 4.79
CA PRO A 95 -14.31 9.86 3.58
C PRO A 95 -12.96 9.51 2.93
N ASP A 96 -12.02 10.46 2.94
CA ASP A 96 -10.66 10.33 2.44
C ASP A 96 -9.87 9.23 3.16
N VAL A 97 -10.08 9.05 4.47
CA VAL A 97 -9.45 7.99 5.27
C VAL A 97 -9.96 6.59 4.87
N PHE A 98 -11.27 6.45 4.61
CA PHE A 98 -11.82 5.18 4.13
C PHE A 98 -11.29 4.81 2.73
N VAL A 99 -11.15 5.80 1.85
CA VAL A 99 -10.51 5.60 0.54
C VAL A 99 -9.04 5.17 0.71
N TYR A 100 -8.31 5.82 1.62
CA TYR A 100 -6.94 5.46 1.96
C TYR A 100 -6.81 4.01 2.46
N TYR A 101 -7.64 3.56 3.39
CA TYR A 101 -7.62 2.16 3.87
C TYR A 101 -7.94 1.15 2.77
N THR A 102 -8.91 1.49 1.92
CA THR A 102 -9.27 0.66 0.77
C THR A 102 -8.08 0.54 -0.19
N LEU A 103 -7.41 1.64 -0.51
CA LEU A 103 -6.23 1.63 -1.37
C LEU A 103 -5.05 0.90 -0.75
N THR A 104 -4.86 1.01 0.57
CA THR A 104 -3.80 0.29 1.29
C THR A 104 -3.94 -1.23 1.12
N PHE A 105 -5.18 -1.75 1.07
CA PHE A 105 -5.46 -3.15 0.76
C PHE A 105 -5.33 -3.44 -0.75
N VAL A 106 -5.93 -2.59 -1.59
CA VAL A 106 -6.05 -2.83 -3.04
C VAL A 106 -4.69 -2.78 -3.72
N ILE A 107 -3.75 -1.94 -3.28
CA ILE A 107 -2.45 -1.78 -3.97
C ILE A 107 -1.65 -3.10 -3.98
N PRO A 108 -1.35 -3.77 -2.84
CA PRO A 108 -0.64 -5.05 -2.88
C PRO A 108 -1.34 -6.12 -3.72
N VAL A 109 -2.67 -6.20 -3.62
CA VAL A 109 -3.48 -7.18 -4.36
C VAL A 109 -3.48 -6.89 -5.86
N GLY A 110 -3.71 -5.64 -6.24
CA GLY A 110 -3.74 -5.18 -7.63
C GLY A 110 -2.39 -5.35 -8.33
N VAL A 111 -1.30 -4.99 -7.65
CA VAL A 111 0.07 -5.23 -8.13
C VAL A 111 0.32 -6.74 -8.29
N GLY A 112 -0.05 -7.55 -7.30
CA GLY A 112 0.09 -9.00 -7.38
C GLY A 112 -0.67 -9.62 -8.56
N LEU A 113 -1.93 -9.20 -8.76
CA LEU A 113 -2.75 -9.60 -9.90
C LEU A 113 -2.12 -9.21 -11.25
N TYR A 114 -1.59 -7.99 -11.35
CA TYR A 114 -0.92 -7.52 -12.57
C TYR A 114 0.32 -8.38 -12.88
N LEU A 115 1.18 -8.61 -11.88
CA LEU A 115 2.40 -9.40 -12.04
C LEU A 115 2.12 -10.85 -12.43
N ILE A 116 1.14 -11.49 -11.78
CA ILE A 116 0.73 -12.87 -12.11
C ILE A 116 0.21 -12.94 -13.56
N ARG A 117 -0.60 -11.97 -13.99
CA ARG A 117 -1.12 -11.91 -15.37
C ARG A 117 0.00 -11.67 -16.39
N ALA A 118 0.93 -10.77 -16.10
CA ALA A 118 2.06 -10.46 -16.97
C ALA A 118 2.94 -11.69 -17.22
N ARG A 119 3.23 -12.48 -16.16
CA ARG A 119 4.03 -13.71 -16.27
C ARG A 119 3.31 -14.81 -17.04
N ARG A 120 2.01 -15.01 -16.81
CA ARG A 120 1.21 -15.98 -17.58
C ARG A 120 1.23 -15.67 -19.08
N ARG A 121 1.13 -14.40 -19.46
CA ARG A 121 1.24 -13.98 -20.86
C ARG A 121 2.63 -14.26 -21.44
N ALA A 122 3.69 -13.96 -20.68
CA ALA A 122 5.07 -14.25 -21.11
C ALA A 122 5.36 -15.76 -21.25
N GLY A 123 4.75 -16.60 -20.41
CA GLY A 123 4.85 -18.06 -20.50
C GLY A 123 4.01 -18.68 -21.63
N ALA A 124 2.82 -18.15 -21.89
CA ALA A 124 1.96 -18.62 -22.99
C ALA A 124 2.52 -18.30 -24.39
N GLY A 125 3.34 -17.25 -24.50
CA GLY A 125 4.07 -16.90 -25.73
C GLY A 125 5.23 -17.85 -26.08
N GLN A 126 5.53 -18.85 -25.25
CA GLN A 126 6.59 -19.85 -25.48
C GLN A 126 6.01 -21.23 -25.88
N THR A 127 4.83 -21.26 -26.50
CA THR A 127 4.31 -22.50 -27.08
C THR A 127 5.21 -22.89 -28.26
N PRO A 128 5.81 -24.09 -28.30
CA PRO A 128 6.60 -24.51 -29.46
C PRO A 128 5.67 -24.67 -30.64
N GLU A 129 5.82 -23.81 -31.65
CA GLU A 129 5.39 -24.13 -33.01
C GLU A 129 6.24 -25.33 -33.47
N GLY A 130 5.63 -26.51 -33.50
CA GLY A 130 6.18 -27.67 -34.19
C GLY A 130 6.36 -28.89 -33.31
N GLN A 131 5.33 -29.75 -33.31
CA GLN A 131 5.46 -31.20 -33.51
C GLN A 131 4.29 -31.68 -34.37
#